data_AF-A0A965P7Q0-F1
#
_entry.id   AF-A0A965P7Q0-F1
#
_cell.length_a   1.000
_cell.length_b   1.000
_cell.length_c   1.000
_cell.angle_alpha   90.00
_cell.angle_beta   90.00
_cell.angle_gamma   90.00
#
_symmetry.space_group_name_H-M   'P 1'
#
loop_
_entity.id
_entity.type
_entity.pdbx_description
1 polymer ?
#
loop_
_entity_poly.entity_id
_entity_poly.type
_entity_poly.pdbx_seq_one_letter_code
_entity_poly.pdbx_strand_id
1 'polypeptide(L)' 'MLKTPADYPHPGSTAYVAPHGERVRVIQQNADGSFLLARQRHPMIIGSASDTYRAEPDMVYPTEESAIGLKPKRRRRAA' A
#
# COMPACT_ATOMS: atom_id res chain seq x y z
N MET A 1 24.75 4.58 12.64
CA MET A 1 23.38 4.49 13.19
C MET A 1 22.43 4.13 12.06
N LEU A 2 22.10 2.85 11.88
CA LEU A 2 21.02 2.46 10.95
C LEU A 2 19.71 2.91 11.61
N LYS A 3 19.11 4.00 11.12
CA LYS A 3 17.74 4.39 11.48
C LYS A 3 16.86 3.19 11.19
N THR A 4 16.22 2.62 12.21
CA THR A 4 15.18 1.60 12.03
C THR A 4 14.04 2.26 11.25
N PRO A 5 13.83 1.93 9.96
CA PRO A 5 12.79 2.55 9.17
C PRO A 5 11.70 1.49 9.05
N ALA A 6 10.83 1.35 10.06
CA ALA A 6 9.88 0.23 10.06
C ALA A 6 8.47 0.58 10.54
N ASP A 7 8.13 1.86 10.73
CA ASP A 7 6.74 2.26 10.98
C ASP A 7 5.99 2.61 9.69
N TYR A 8 6.69 2.76 8.56
CA TYR A 8 6.08 3.27 7.33
C TYR A 8 6.49 2.46 6.08
N PRO A 9 5.58 2.23 5.11
CA PRO A 9 5.92 1.57 3.86
C PRO A 9 6.97 2.37 3.08
N HIS A 10 8.01 1.69 2.58
CA HIS A 10 9.07 2.30 1.76
C HIS A 10 9.11 1.65 0.37
N PRO A 11 9.56 2.34 -0.68
CA PRO A 11 9.75 1.74 -2.00
C PRO A 11 10.57 0.43 -1.91
N GLY A 12 10.04 -0.64 -2.50
CA GLY A 12 10.59 -1.98 -2.45
C GLY A 12 10.06 -2.87 -1.31
N SER A 13 9.43 -2.30 -0.27
CA SER A 13 8.89 -3.05 0.88
C SER A 13 7.55 -3.72 0.57
N THR A 14 7.18 -4.68 1.41
CA THR A 14 5.80 -5.19 1.48
C THR A 14 4.95 -4.20 2.29
N ALA A 15 3.70 -4.02 1.90
CA ALA A 15 2.70 -3.26 2.64
C ALA A 15 1.33 -3.93 2.54
N TYR A 16 0.36 -3.41 3.30
CA TYR A 16 -0.99 -3.94 3.38
C TYR A 16 -2.00 -2.84 3.14
N VAL A 17 -3.04 -3.13 2.35
CA VAL A 17 -4.04 -2.13 1.97
C VAL A 17 -5.36 -2.37 2.69
N ALA A 18 -5.88 -1.30 3.31
CA ALA A 18 -7.18 -1.30 3.96
C ALA A 18 -8.34 -1.37 2.94
N PRO A 19 -9.53 -1.88 3.32
CA PRO A 19 -9.90 -2.42 4.63
C PRO A 19 -9.63 -3.94 4.77
N HIS A 20 -9.13 -4.57 3.70
CA HIS A 20 -9.09 -6.03 3.59
C HIS A 20 -7.73 -6.65 3.94
N GLY A 21 -6.71 -5.83 4.19
CA GLY A 21 -5.35 -6.34 4.45
C GLY A 21 -4.68 -6.90 3.20
N GLU A 22 -5.02 -6.40 2.01
CA GLU A 22 -4.44 -6.93 0.77
C GLU A 22 -2.92 -6.70 0.75
N ARG A 23 -2.14 -7.78 0.63
CA ARG A 23 -0.67 -7.71 0.56
C ARG A 23 -0.21 -7.18 -0.79
N VAL A 24 0.56 -6.10 -0.75
CA VAL A 24 1.10 -5.40 -1.92
C VAL A 24 2.59 -5.14 -1.77
N ARG A 25 3.25 -4.85 -2.89
CA ARG A 25 4.61 -4.33 -2.90
C ARG A 25 4.59 -2.85 -3.23
N VAL A 26 5.28 -2.03 -2.45
CA VAL A 26 5.44 -0.60 -2.77
C VAL A 26 6.47 -0.48 -3.88
N ILE A 27 6.10 0.14 -5.00
CA ILE A 27 7.02 0.42 -6.10
C ILE A 27 7.65 1.80 -5.90
N GLN A 28 6.80 2.80 -5.62
CA GLN A 28 7.22 4.19 -5.57
C GLN A 28 6.34 4.97 -4.60
N GLN A 29 6.94 5.96 -3.95
CA GLN A 29 6.21 7.03 -3.27
C GLN A 29 6.28 8.28 -4.13
N ASN A 30 5.13 8.86 -4.44
CA ASN A 30 5.02 10.07 -5.24
C ASN A 30 5.23 11.32 -4.36
N ALA A 31 5.53 12.45 -5.00
CA ALA A 31 5.73 13.73 -4.30
C ALA A 31 4.46 14.24 -3.60
N ASP A 32 3.28 13.81 -4.04
CA ASP A 32 1.98 14.11 -3.41
C ASP A 32 1.70 13.25 -2.16
N GLY A 33 2.61 12.31 -1.82
CA GLY A 33 2.45 11.38 -0.71
C GLY A 33 1.68 10.10 -1.05
N SER A 34 1.16 9.96 -2.27
CA SER A 34 0.52 8.73 -2.72
C SER A 34 1.54 7.64 -3.03
N PHE A 35 1.09 6.38 -3.02
CA PHE A 35 1.91 5.22 -3.32
C PHE A 35 1.52 4.57 -4.63
N LEU A 36 2.51 4.21 -5.44
CA LEU A 36 2.34 3.23 -6.50
C LEU A 36 2.62 1.85 -5.93
N LEU A 37 1.61 0.99 -5.96
CA LEU A 37 1.62 -0.35 -5.39
C LEU A 37 1.50 -1.39 -6.49
N ALA A 38 2.07 -2.57 -6.30
CA ALA A 38 1.82 -3.76 -7.11
C ALA A 38 1.11 -4.82 -6.29
N ARG A 39 -0.01 -5.34 -6.81
CA ARG A 39 -0.67 -6.51 -6.22
C ARG A 39 0.22 -7.74 -6.32
N GLN A 40 0.42 -8.42 -5.20
CA GLN A 40 1.16 -9.66 -5.18
C GLN A 40 0.19 -10.83 -5.45
N ARG A 41 -0.21 -11.04 -6.71
CA ARG A 41 -0.95 -12.24 -7.10
C ARG A 41 -0.03 -13.47 -7.05
N HIS A 42 -0.61 -14.64 -6.76
CA HIS A 42 0.10 -15.92 -6.73
C HIS A 42 0.90 -16.13 -8.03
N PRO A 43 2.13 -16.69 -7.98
CA PRO A 43 3.11 -16.69 -9.09
C PRO A 43 2.74 -17.51 -10.35
N MET A 44 1.48 -17.89 -10.55
CA MET A 44 1.11 -18.81 -11.63
C MET A 44 0.91 -18.16 -13.01
N ILE A 45 1.09 -16.83 -13.15
CA ILE A 45 0.94 -16.15 -14.44
C ILE A 45 2.21 -15.34 -14.76
N ILE A 46 3.14 -16.01 -15.44
CA ILE A 46 4.35 -15.40 -16.01
C ILE A 46 3.90 -14.47 -17.14
N GLY A 47 4.15 -13.16 -17.01
CA GLY A 47 3.89 -12.16 -18.05
C GLY A 47 2.65 -11.27 -17.86
N SER A 48 1.93 -11.36 -16.74
CA SER A 48 0.88 -10.39 -16.44
C SER A 48 1.52 -9.05 -16.08
N ALA A 49 1.33 -8.04 -16.93
CA ALA A 49 1.65 -6.65 -16.63
C ALA A 49 1.04 -6.34 -15.25
N SER A 50 1.93 -6.13 -14.28
CA SER A 50 1.63 -6.11 -12.86
C SER A 50 0.42 -5.22 -12.59
N ASP A 51 -0.56 -5.74 -11.83
CA ASP A 51 -1.73 -4.99 -11.34
C ASP A 51 -1.23 -3.86 -10.42
N THR A 52 -0.67 -2.81 -11.02
CA THR A 52 -0.17 -1.64 -10.32
C THR A 52 -1.26 -0.62 -10.21
N TYR A 53 -1.44 -0.08 -9.02
CA TYR A 53 -2.44 0.95 -8.78
C TYR A 53 -1.93 1.96 -7.77
N ARG A 54 -2.57 3.12 -7.75
CA ARG A 54 -2.24 4.18 -6.79
C ARG A 54 -3.14 4.07 -5.57
N ALA A 55 -2.54 4.24 -4.40
CA ALA A 55 -3.26 4.32 -3.15
C ALA A 55 -2.85 5.58 -2.37
N GLU A 56 -3.82 6.13 -1.65
CA GLU A 56 -3.61 7.22 -0.71
C GLU A 56 -2.81 6.71 0.51
N PRO A 57 -2.00 7.55 1.16
CA PRO A 57 -1.15 7.13 2.27
C PRO A 57 -1.93 6.65 3.50
N ASP A 58 -3.20 7.05 3.66
CA ASP A 58 -4.07 6.60 4.75
C ASP A 58 -4.69 5.22 4.51
N MET A 59 -4.44 4.62 3.35
CA MET A 59 -4.92 3.30 2.98
C MET A 59 -3.82 2.24 3.04
N VAL A 60 -2.56 2.63 3.23
CA VAL A 60 -1.39 1.75 3.17
C VAL A 60 -0.75 1.63 4.55
N TYR A 61 -0.68 0.41 5.06
CA TYR A 61 -0.20 0.10 6.41
C TYR A 61 1.00 -0.85 6.35
N PRO A 62 1.90 -0.78 7.34
CA PRO A 62 3.07 -1.67 7.43
C PRO A 62 2.70 -3.11 7.82
N THR A 63 1.57 -3.30 8.51
CA THR A 63 1.11 -4.61 9.00
C THR A 63 -0.32 -4.91 8.57
N GLU A 64 -0.63 -6.20 8.41
CA GLU A 64 -1.95 -6.69 8.01
C GLU A 64 -3.02 -6.33 9.05
N GLU A 65 -2.71 -6.51 10.34
CA GLU A 65 -3.60 -6.20 11.46
C GLU A 65 -4.04 -4.74 11.45
N SER A 66 -3.14 -3.83 11.08
CA SER A 66 -3.46 -2.40 10.97
C SER A 66 -4.34 -2.10 9.77
N ALA A 67 -4.26 -2.88 8.69
CA ALA A 67 -5.05 -2.66 7.49
C ALA A 67 -6.46 -3.25 7.59
N ILE A 68 -6.67 -4.31 8.38
CA ILE A 68 -7.96 -4.99 8.51
C ILE A 68 -8.92 -4.17 9.39
N GLY A 69 -10.15 -3.98 8.91
CA GLY A 69 -11.23 -3.39 9.72
C GLY A 69 -11.21 -1.86 9.81
N LEU A 70 -10.18 -1.19 9.29
CA LEU A 70 -10.18 0.25 9.12
C LEU A 70 -11.06 0.65 7.92
N LYS A 71 -12.18 1.31 8.21
CA LYS A 71 -13.04 1.87 7.15
C LYS A 71 -12.26 2.97 6.42
N PRO A 72 -12.25 2.98 5.08
CA PRO A 72 -11.62 4.06 4.32
C PRO A 72 -12.18 5.41 4.78
N LYS A 73 -11.29 6.35 5.08
CA LYS A 73 -11.69 7.67 5.57
C LYS A 73 -12.50 8.35 4.48
N ARG A 74 -13.78 8.58 4.76
CA ARG A 74 -14.70 9.23 3.81
C ARG A 74 -14.13 10.60 3.46
N ARG A 75 -13.77 10.83 2.20
CA ARG A 75 -13.42 12.16 1.69
C ARG A 75 -14.57 13.12 2.06
N ARG A 76 -14.29 14.10 2.92
CA ARG A 76 -15.21 15.22 3.13
C ARG A 76 -15.29 15.94 1.79
N ARG A 77 -16.45 15.90 1.14
CA ARG A 77 -16.73 16.81 0.02
C ARG A 77 -16.62 18.23 0.57
N ALA A 78 -15.90 19.10 -0.14
CA ALA A 78 -15.96 20.53 0.12
C ALA A 78 -17.42 20.97 -0.03
N ALA A 79 -17.92 21.70 0.96
CA ALA A 79 -19.24 22.33 0.94
C ALA A 79 -19.18 23.64 0.15
#